data_AF-A0AAV2QTX0-F1
#
_entry.id   AF-A0AAV2QTX0-F1
#
_cell.length_a   1.000
_cell.length_b   1.000
_cell.length_c   1.000
_cell.angle_alpha   90.00
_cell.angle_beta   90.00
_cell.angle_gamma   90.00
#
_symmetry.space_group_name_H-M   'P 1'
#
loop_
_entity.id
_entity.type
_entity.pdbx_description
1 polymer ?
#
loop_
_entity_poly.entity_id
_entity_poly.type
_entity_poly.pdbx_seq_one_letter_code
_entity_poly.pdbx_strand_id
1 'polypeptide(L)'
;MVRWMSTYHMIKQLILCKDRITIWLLNSETCKHTIGRHEWKVLENISTFLDPLEKVFKAFSQRDANASNILKYVSSLQKRYVQQNFQITGLKQTTEVLREKMRKYFQKYKDDENLILATFLNPNNK
;
A
#
# COMPACT_ATOMS: atom_id res chain seq x y z
N MET A 1 14.08 -8.90 -2.30
CA MET A 1 12.85 -8.43 -2.96
C MET A 1 12.52 -7.03 -2.42
N VAL A 2 13.03 -5.95 -3.02
CA VAL A 2 12.82 -4.55 -2.53
C VAL A 2 12.31 -3.62 -3.63
N ARG A 3 12.47 -4.01 -4.91
CA ARG A 3 12.21 -3.14 -6.07
C ARG A 3 10.77 -2.63 -6.16
N TRP A 4 9.80 -3.49 -5.84
CA TRP A 4 8.37 -3.17 -6.03
C TRP A 4 7.76 -2.34 -4.90
N MET A 5 8.40 -2.33 -3.71
CA MET A 5 7.89 -1.62 -2.53
C MET A 5 8.87 -0.58 -1.97
N SER A 6 9.79 -0.13 -2.83
CA SER A 6 10.80 0.89 -2.52
C SER A 6 10.18 2.19 -2.00
N THR A 7 9.08 2.67 -2.61
CA THR A 7 8.38 3.88 -2.18
C THR A 7 7.83 3.76 -0.75
N TYR A 8 7.22 2.62 -0.40
CA TYR A 8 6.74 2.38 0.96
C TYR A 8 7.88 2.40 1.97
N HIS A 9 8.97 1.68 1.68
CA HIS A 9 10.12 1.61 2.56
C HIS A 9 10.80 2.98 2.71
N MET A 10 10.93 3.73 1.63
CA MET A 10 11.46 5.09 1.66
C MET A 10 10.63 6.00 2.56
N ILE A 11 9.29 6.00 2.40
CA ILE A 11 8.39 6.81 3.24
C ILE A 11 8.46 6.36 4.69
N LYS A 12 8.49 5.05 4.97
CA LYS A 12 8.64 4.53 6.33
C LYS A 12 9.95 4.99 6.97
N GLN A 13 11.07 4.89 6.26
CA GLN A 13 12.37 5.36 6.74
C GLN A 13 12.39 6.88 6.94
N LEU A 14 11.77 7.63 6.04
CA LEU A 14 11.65 9.08 6.15
C LEU A 14 10.87 9.48 7.42
N ILE A 15 9.76 8.81 7.71
CA ILE A 15 8.96 9.03 8.93
C ILE A 15 9.75 8.62 10.18
N LEU A 16 10.49 7.51 10.14
CA LEU A 16 11.33 7.06 11.27
C LEU A 16 12.44 8.09 11.60
N CYS A 17 12.97 8.75 10.57
CA CYS A 17 14.03 9.76 10.71
C CYS A 17 13.49 11.19 10.85
N LYS A 18 12.18 11.38 11.05
CA LYS A 18 11.51 12.70 11.08
C LYS A 18 12.22 13.73 11.96
N ASP A 19 12.54 13.37 13.20
CA ASP A 19 13.17 14.30 14.15
C ASP A 19 14.59 14.67 13.72
N ARG A 20 15.37 13.67 13.28
CA ARG A 20 16.74 13.85 12.79
C ARG A 20 16.79 14.74 11.56
N ILE A 21 15.87 14.52 10.62
CA ILE A 21 15.75 15.31 9.39
C ILE A 21 15.33 16.73 9.72
N THR A 22 14.39 16.91 10.65
CA THR A 22 13.93 18.24 11.06
C THR A 22 15.07 19.04 11.70
N ILE A 23 15.83 18.43 12.61
CA ILE A 23 17.01 19.05 13.23
C ILE A 23 18.08 19.38 12.18
N TRP A 24 18.35 18.45 11.26
CA TRP A 24 19.33 18.67 10.20
C TRP A 24 18.92 19.83 9.27
N LEU A 25 17.64 19.88 8.86
CA LEU A 25 17.11 20.96 8.01
C LEU A 25 17.21 22.33 8.69
N LEU A 26 16.88 22.41 9.99
CA LEU A 26 16.98 23.66 10.76
C LEU A 26 18.42 24.19 10.85
N ASN A 27 19.42 23.30 10.83
CA ASN A 27 20.83 23.65 10.89
C ASN A 27 21.49 23.78 9.50
N SER A 28 20.76 23.51 8.42
CA SER A 28 21.31 23.53 7.06
C SER A 28 21.16 24.90 6.41
N GLU A 29 22.26 25.48 5.94
CA GLU A 29 22.23 26.76 5.18
C GLU A 29 21.73 26.57 3.74
N THR A 30 21.74 25.34 3.24
CA THR A 30 21.45 24.97 1.85
C THR A 30 19.98 24.64 1.60
N CYS A 31 19.22 24.19 2.60
CA CYS A 31 17.83 23.78 2.43
C CYS A 31 16.87 24.83 3.00
N LYS A 32 16.32 25.68 2.13
CA LYS A 32 15.39 26.76 2.52
C LYS A 32 13.96 26.28 2.82
N HIS A 33 13.65 25.01 2.55
CA HIS A 33 12.32 24.44 2.73
C HIS A 33 12.35 23.31 3.75
N THR A 34 11.67 23.53 4.87
CA THR A 34 11.40 22.49 5.87
C THR A 34 10.12 21.74 5.55
N ILE A 35 10.11 20.43 5.77
CA ILE A 35 8.87 19.64 5.71
C ILE A 35 7.98 20.06 6.89
N GLY A 36 6.87 20.72 6.59
CA GLY A 36 5.88 21.18 7.55
C GLY A 36 5.05 20.05 8.14
N ARG A 37 4.34 20.35 9.24
CA ARG A 37 3.47 19.40 9.94
C ARG A 37 2.42 18.75 9.01
N HIS A 38 1.91 19.52 8.05
CA HIS A 38 0.92 19.03 7.09
C HIS A 38 1.51 17.96 6.16
N GLU A 39 2.71 18.18 5.62
CA GLU A 39 3.38 17.27 4.69
C GLU A 39 3.77 15.96 5.40
N TRP A 40 4.24 16.05 6.64
CA TRP A 40 4.45 14.86 7.48
C TRP A 40 3.18 14.03 7.67
N LYS A 41 2.05 14.70 7.95
CA LYS A 41 0.75 14.02 8.10
C LYS A 41 0.31 13.36 6.80
N VAL A 42 0.56 13.98 5.65
CA VAL A 42 0.29 13.38 4.34
C VAL A 42 1.14 12.12 4.13
N LEU A 43 2.45 12.16 4.45
CA LEU A 43 3.34 11.01 4.36
C LEU A 43 2.91 9.86 5.28
N GLU A 44 2.51 10.16 6.51
CA GLU A 44 1.97 9.19 7.48
C GLU A 44 0.69 8.53 6.94
N ASN A 45 -0.20 9.30 6.33
CA ASN A 45 -1.42 8.78 5.71
C ASN A 45 -1.13 7.89 4.49
N ILE A 46 -0.16 8.28 3.63
CA ILE A 46 0.27 7.47 2.49
C ILE A 46 0.92 6.17 2.98
N SER A 47 1.75 6.23 4.03
CA SER A 47 2.35 5.03 4.64
C SER A 47 1.27 4.06 5.14
N THR A 48 0.23 4.59 5.80
CA THR A 48 -0.91 3.81 6.29
C THR A 48 -1.72 3.20 5.14
N PHE A 49 -1.85 3.94 4.03
CA PHE A 49 -2.49 3.43 2.82
C PHE A 49 -1.70 2.26 2.22
N LEU A 50 -0.38 2.35 2.14
CA LEU A 50 0.48 1.35 1.48
C LEU A 50 0.74 0.10 2.34
N ASP A 51 0.60 0.19 3.67
CA ASP A 51 0.90 -0.91 4.60
C ASP A 51 0.21 -2.26 4.29
N PRO A 52 -1.09 -2.31 3.94
CA PRO A 52 -1.77 -3.56 3.57
C PRO A 52 -1.24 -4.17 2.28
N LEU A 53 -0.83 -3.34 1.30
CA LEU A 53 -0.25 -3.81 0.05
C LEU A 53 1.10 -4.48 0.30
N GLU A 54 1.93 -3.89 1.16
CA GLU A 54 3.20 -4.49 1.57
C GLU A 54 2.99 -5.83 2.30
N LYS A 55 1.98 -5.94 3.17
CA LYS A 55 1.65 -7.21 3.86
C LYS A 55 1.27 -8.30 2.86
N VAL A 56 0.45 -7.98 1.87
CA VAL A 56 0.06 -8.91 0.80
C VAL A 56 1.26 -9.26 -0.08
N PHE A 57 2.07 -8.28 -0.45
CA PHE A 57 3.29 -8.50 -1.23
C PHE A 57 4.26 -9.45 -0.50
N LYS A 58 4.47 -9.25 0.81
CA LYS A 58 5.27 -10.16 1.63
C LYS A 58 4.71 -11.57 1.67
N ALA A 59 3.39 -11.73 1.82
CA ALA A 59 2.74 -13.04 1.78
C ALA A 59 2.99 -13.76 0.45
N PHE A 60 2.95 -13.05 -0.69
CA PHE A 60 3.28 -13.62 -2.00
C PHE A 60 4.77 -13.85 -2.24
N SER A 61 5.63 -13.17 -1.48
CA SER A 61 7.08 -13.30 -1.58
C SER A 61 7.63 -14.50 -0.79
N GLN A 62 6.78 -15.19 -0.02
CA GLN A 62 7.15 -16.38 0.74
C GLN A 62 7.25 -17.60 -0.18
N ARG A 63 8.08 -18.59 0.21
CA ARG A 63 8.22 -19.84 -0.56
C ARG A 63 6.92 -20.63 -0.63
N ASP A 64 6.10 -20.55 0.41
CA ASP A 64 4.83 -21.27 0.53
C ASP A 64 3.65 -20.46 -0.03
N ALA A 65 3.93 -19.40 -0.80
CA ALA A 65 2.91 -18.60 -1.44
C ALA A 65 2.10 -19.44 -2.43
N ASN A 66 0.79 -19.52 -2.22
CA ASN A 66 -0.12 -20.32 -3.02
C ASN A 66 -1.08 -19.42 -3.82
N ALA A 67 -1.23 -19.71 -5.11
CA ALA A 67 -2.14 -19.00 -6.02
C ALA A 67 -3.59 -18.99 -5.53
N SER A 68 -4.01 -20.05 -4.84
CA SER A 68 -5.35 -20.18 -4.24
C SER A 68 -5.65 -19.15 -3.14
N ASN A 69 -4.63 -18.48 -2.57
CA ASN A 69 -4.83 -17.42 -1.59
C ASN A 69 -4.93 -16.03 -2.24
N ILE A 70 -4.60 -15.90 -3.53
CA ILE A 70 -4.60 -14.62 -4.24
C ILE A 70 -5.98 -13.97 -4.21
N LEU A 71 -7.04 -14.71 -4.51
CA LEU A 71 -8.41 -14.17 -4.50
C LEU A 71 -8.85 -13.69 -3.11
N LYS A 72 -8.41 -14.37 -2.04
CA LYS A 72 -8.67 -13.97 -0.65
C LYS A 72 -8.00 -12.63 -0.32
N TYR A 73 -6.73 -12.46 -0.69
CA TYR A 73 -6.02 -11.19 -0.49
C TYR A 73 -6.60 -10.07 -1.35
N VAL A 74 -6.88 -10.31 -2.64
CA VAL A 74 -7.50 -9.33 -3.54
C VAL A 74 -8.86 -8.88 -3.00
N SER A 75 -9.69 -9.80 -2.51
CA SER A 75 -11.00 -9.48 -1.93
C SER A 75 -10.86 -8.66 -0.64
N SER A 76 -9.87 -8.97 0.20
CA SER A 76 -9.58 -8.22 1.41
C SER A 76 -9.12 -6.78 1.11
N LEU A 77 -8.25 -6.60 0.12
CA LEU A 77 -7.81 -5.28 -0.33
C LEU A 77 -8.96 -4.48 -0.96
N GLN A 78 -9.80 -5.11 -1.78
CA GLN A 78 -10.97 -4.46 -2.36
C GLN A 78 -11.94 -3.97 -1.27
N LYS A 79 -12.23 -4.80 -0.26
CA LYS A 79 -13.06 -4.40 0.88
C LYS A 79 -12.48 -3.17 1.58
N ARG A 80 -11.17 -3.17 1.83
CA ARG A 80 -10.50 -2.06 2.52
C ARG A 80 -10.45 -0.76 1.71
N TYR A 81 -10.08 -0.81 0.44
CA TYR A 81 -9.84 0.40 -0.35
C TYR A 81 -11.06 0.91 -1.11
N VAL A 82 -11.99 0.02 -1.48
CA VAL A 82 -13.17 0.37 -2.27
C VAL A 82 -14.41 0.49 -1.39
N GLN A 83 -14.65 -0.48 -0.49
CA GLN A 83 -15.89 -0.53 0.28
C GLN A 83 -15.84 0.31 1.57
N GLN A 84 -14.70 0.34 2.27
CA GLN A 84 -14.55 1.09 3.53
C GLN A 84 -14.23 2.58 3.33
N ASN A 85 -14.37 3.11 2.11
CA ASN A 85 -14.18 4.53 1.80
C ASN A 85 -12.87 5.13 2.35
N PHE A 86 -11.77 4.38 2.33
CA PHE A 86 -10.48 4.85 2.82
C PHE A 86 -10.06 6.15 2.10
N GLN A 87 -9.87 7.23 2.86
CA GLN A 87 -9.43 8.53 2.35
C GLN A 87 -8.09 8.89 2.97
N ILE A 88 -7.16 9.35 2.13
CA ILE A 88 -5.96 10.04 2.57
C ILE A 88 -6.35 11.51 2.78
N THR A 89 -6.39 11.95 4.04
CA THR A 89 -6.70 13.34 4.38
C THR A 89 -5.74 14.29 3.66
N GLY A 90 -6.27 15.25 2.90
CA GLY A 90 -5.49 16.19 2.10
C GLY A 90 -5.27 15.76 0.64
N LEU A 91 -5.61 14.52 0.25
CA LEU A 91 -5.40 13.99 -1.12
C LEU A 91 -6.66 13.32 -1.68
N LYS A 92 -7.84 13.95 -1.54
CA LYS A 92 -9.12 13.37 -1.97
C LYS A 92 -9.11 12.93 -3.44
N GLN A 93 -8.68 13.82 -4.35
CA GLN A 93 -8.60 13.53 -5.78
C GLN A 93 -7.65 12.35 -6.07
N THR A 94 -6.48 12.33 -5.46
CA THR A 94 -5.50 11.23 -5.62
C THR A 94 -6.07 9.91 -5.10
N THR A 95 -6.82 9.94 -3.99
CA THR A 95 -7.45 8.73 -3.44
C THR A 95 -8.54 8.16 -4.32
N GLU A 96 -9.33 9.01 -4.98
CA GLU A 96 -10.37 8.59 -5.92
C GLU A 96 -9.76 7.96 -7.17
N VAL A 97 -8.76 8.60 -7.77
CA VAL A 97 -8.03 8.05 -8.91
C VAL A 97 -7.39 6.71 -8.57
N LEU A 98 -6.76 6.61 -7.40
CA LEU A 98 -6.13 5.37 -6.95
C LEU A 98 -7.15 4.28 -6.66
N ARG A 99 -8.30 4.62 -6.07
CA ARG A 99 -9.41 3.68 -5.84
C ARG A 99 -9.97 3.15 -7.15
N GLU A 100 -10.19 4.01 -8.14
CA GLU A 100 -10.66 3.60 -9.47
C GLU A 100 -9.67 2.64 -10.13
N LYS A 101 -8.38 2.98 -10.12
CA LYS A 101 -7.33 2.09 -10.63
C LYS A 101 -7.31 0.75 -9.90
N MET A 102 -7.32 0.76 -8.56
CA MET A 102 -7.33 -0.46 -7.74
C MET A 102 -8.56 -1.32 -8.02
N ARG A 103 -9.75 -0.71 -8.19
CA ARG A 103 -10.97 -1.45 -8.53
C ARG A 103 -10.81 -2.19 -9.86
N LYS A 104 -10.33 -1.51 -10.90
CA LYS A 104 -10.08 -2.12 -12.22
C LYS A 104 -9.04 -3.24 -12.15
N TYR A 105 -7.95 -3.02 -11.42
CA TYR A 105 -6.92 -4.04 -11.22
C TYR A 105 -7.45 -5.27 -10.47
N PHE A 106 -8.18 -5.08 -9.37
CA PHE A 106 -8.73 -6.20 -8.60
C PHE A 106 -9.81 -6.97 -9.36
N GLN A 107 -10.62 -6.29 -10.17
CA GLN A 107 -11.62 -6.94 -10.99
C GLN A 107 -10.97 -7.92 -11.98
N LYS A 108 -9.88 -7.52 -12.64
CA LYS A 108 -9.13 -8.39 -13.56
C LYS A 108 -8.71 -9.72 -12.92
N TYR A 109 -8.30 -9.71 -11.65
CA TYR A 109 -7.89 -10.94 -10.97
C TYR A 109 -9.08 -11.81 -10.52
N LYS A 110 -10.24 -11.20 -10.28
CA LYS A 110 -11.46 -11.93 -9.91
C LYS A 110 -12.04 -12.71 -11.09
N ASP A 111 -11.87 -12.18 -12.30
CA ASP A 111 -12.38 -12.78 -13.53
C ASP A 111 -11.37 -13.79 -14.14
N ASP A 112 -10.25 -14.06 -13.46
CA ASP A 112 -9.24 -15.02 -13.92
C ASP A 112 -9.65 -16.47 -13.56
N GLU A 113 -9.98 -17.25 -14.57
CA GLU A 113 -10.41 -18.65 -14.44
C GLU A 113 -9.38 -19.53 -13.71
N ASN A 114 -8.08 -19.29 -13.91
CA ASN A 114 -7.04 -20.09 -13.25
C ASN A 114 -6.99 -19.80 -11.74
N LEU A 115 -7.18 -18.53 -11.35
CA LEU A 115 -7.24 -18.17 -9.94
C LEU A 115 -8.51 -18.69 -9.26
N ILE A 116 -9.64 -18.72 -9.97
CA ILE A 116 -10.89 -19.30 -9.49
C ILE A 116 -10.70 -20.81 -9.28
N LEU A 117 -10.19 -21.53 -10.28
CA LEU A 117 -9.93 -22.96 -10.19
C LEU A 117 -8.92 -23.29 -9.09
N ALA A 118 -7.81 -22.56 -8.99
CA ALA A 118 -6.83 -22.75 -7.93
C ALA A 118 -7.45 -22.53 -6.54
N THR A 119 -8.32 -21.53 -6.40
CA THR A 119 -9.01 -21.23 -5.14
C THR A 119 -10.00 -22.34 -4.77
N PHE A 120 -10.76 -22.85 -5.75
CA PHE A 120 -11.74 -23.93 -5.57
C PHE A 120 -11.09 -25.28 -5.24
N LEU A 121 -9.98 -25.61 -5.89
CA LEU A 121 -9.26 -26.87 -5.71
C LEU A 121 -8.48 -26.93 -4.38
N ASN A 122 -8.22 -25.78 -3.73
CA ASN A 122 -7.56 -25.78 -2.43
C ASN A 122 -8.53 -26.20 -1.32
N PRO A 123 -8.30 -27.34 -0.64
CA PRO A 123 -9.17 -27.82 0.44
C PRO A 123 -9.23 -26.87 1.64
N ASN A 124 -8.20 -26.04 1.85
CA ASN A 124 -8.14 -25.05 2.94
C ASN A 124 -8.98 -23.79 2.69
N ASN A 125 -9.65 -23.70 1.53
CA ASN A 125 -10.49 -22.58 1.14
C ASN A 125 -12.00 -22.86 1.23
N LYS A 126 -12.40 -24.08 1.59
CA LYS A 126 -13.79 -24.46 1.82
C LYS A 126 -14.37 -23.87 3.10
#